data_AF-A0AAW9QHZ7-F1
#
_entry.id   AF-A0AAW9QHZ7-F1
#
_cell.length_a   1.000
_cell.length_b   1.000
_cell.length_c   1.000
_cell.angle_alpha   90.00
_cell.angle_beta   90.00
_cell.angle_gamma   90.00
#
_symmetry.space_group_name_H-M   'P 1'
#
loop_
_entity.id
_entity.type
_entity.pdbx_description
1 polymer ?
#
loop_
_entity_poly.entity_id
_entity_poly.type
_entity_poly.pdbx_seq_one_letter_code
_entity_poly.pdbx_strand_id
1 'polypeptide(L)'
;MPVIKNLTSTLALAAIAAAASPAMAAPVAVGLGAFGPSTVIDFNALSDQLLVGNLYAAQGVTVTGGLMYTDNSAAAQAAFGSQGASNHNHALPPASSAWITLSFANPIVRLGMDQFSNGTEFFIEAAGGELLYGTGTSASFVGLEDLAGFSEATLYITSELDPMFYIDNLRFELAETPGGTIPEPGSLALAALALGAAGFARTRRPR
;
A
#
# COMPACT_ATOMS: atom_id res chain seq x y z
N MET A 1 21.74 10.06 65.35
CA MET A 1 21.90 10.54 63.95
C MET A 1 21.50 9.40 63.02
N PRO A 2 20.34 9.46 62.33
CA PRO A 2 19.93 8.40 61.42
C PRO A 2 20.48 8.63 60.00
N VAL A 3 20.96 7.54 59.38
CA VAL A 3 21.50 7.51 58.03
C VAL A 3 20.35 7.30 57.04
N ILE A 4 20.05 8.31 56.23
CA ILE A 4 19.06 8.25 55.14
C ILE A 4 19.69 7.46 53.98
N LYS A 5 19.31 6.19 53.79
CA LYS A 5 19.78 5.35 52.69
C LYS A 5 18.80 5.38 51.51
N ASN A 6 19.25 5.99 50.41
CA ASN A 6 19.07 5.61 49.00
C ASN A 6 17.69 5.05 48.59
N LEU A 7 16.75 5.92 48.26
CA LEU A 7 15.43 5.57 47.67
C LEU A 7 15.19 6.16 46.27
N THR A 8 16.24 6.65 45.59
CA THR A 8 16.10 7.41 44.33
C THR A 8 16.42 6.63 43.05
N SER A 9 16.87 5.37 43.11
CA SER A 9 17.36 4.67 41.89
C SER A 9 16.35 3.75 41.18
N THR A 10 15.14 3.55 41.69
CA THR A 10 14.19 2.55 41.12
C THR A 10 13.18 3.15 40.14
N LEU A 11 13.02 4.48 40.08
CA LEU A 11 11.99 5.11 39.21
C LEU A 11 12.45 5.39 37.76
N ALA A 12 13.76 5.37 37.47
CA ALA A 12 14.26 5.76 36.15
C ALA A 12 14.16 4.65 35.07
N LEU A 13 13.96 3.38 35.46
CA LEU A 13 13.97 2.25 34.52
C LEU A 13 12.58 1.90 33.95
N ALA A 14 11.49 2.36 34.58
CA ALA A 14 10.12 2.09 34.13
C ALA A 14 9.63 3.06 33.03
N ALA A 15 10.30 4.21 32.84
CA ALA A 15 9.89 5.23 31.87
C ALA A 15 10.33 4.92 30.42
N ILE A 16 11.25 3.96 30.20
CA ILE A 16 11.77 3.64 28.85
C ILE A 16 10.92 2.57 28.14
N ALA A 17 10.13 1.78 28.88
CA ALA A 17 9.31 0.70 28.30
C ALA A 17 7.98 1.16 27.69
N ALA A 18 7.57 2.43 27.90
CA ALA A 18 6.25 2.92 27.50
C ALA A 18 6.20 3.63 26.12
N ALA A 19 7.31 3.70 25.39
CA ALA A 19 7.40 4.46 24.13
C ALA A 19 7.65 3.59 22.87
N ALA A 20 7.50 2.27 22.96
CA ALA A 20 7.54 1.40 21.79
C ALA A 20 6.15 1.32 21.12
N SER A 21 5.66 2.45 20.62
CA SER A 21 4.61 2.40 19.61
C SER A 21 5.19 1.69 18.37
N PRO A 22 4.47 0.75 17.74
CA PRO A 22 4.91 0.23 16.46
C PRO A 22 5.08 1.42 15.51
N ALA A 23 6.31 1.65 15.05
CA ALA A 23 6.54 2.59 13.97
C ALA A 23 5.86 1.99 12.74
N MET A 24 4.64 2.44 12.44
CA MET A 24 4.00 2.13 11.17
C MET A 24 4.83 2.83 10.10
N ALA A 25 5.54 2.05 9.30
CA ALA A 25 6.24 2.60 8.15
C ALA A 25 5.19 3.15 7.19
N ALA A 26 5.38 4.38 6.73
CA ALA A 26 4.56 4.90 5.63
C ALA A 26 4.77 4.01 4.39
N PRO A 27 3.75 3.88 3.52
CA PRO A 27 3.88 3.14 2.28
C PRO A 27 5.06 3.66 1.45
N VAL A 28 5.71 2.76 0.72
CA VAL A 28 6.86 3.10 -0.12
C VAL A 28 6.58 2.75 -1.58
N ALA A 29 7.11 3.57 -2.48
CA ALA A 29 7.01 3.31 -3.91
C ALA A 29 7.92 2.13 -4.29
N VAL A 30 7.35 1.18 -5.04
CA VAL A 30 8.05 -0.02 -5.51
C VAL A 30 7.85 -0.22 -7.00
N GLY A 31 8.85 -0.80 -7.65
CA GLY A 31 8.77 -1.21 -9.06
C GLY A 31 8.26 -2.64 -9.22
N LEU A 32 8.04 -3.04 -10.48
CA LEU A 32 7.54 -4.36 -10.86
C LEU A 32 8.34 -5.52 -10.24
N GLY A 33 9.65 -5.36 -10.09
CA GLY A 33 10.55 -6.39 -9.53
C GLY A 33 10.41 -6.64 -8.03
N ALA A 34 9.63 -5.84 -7.30
CA ALA A 34 9.37 -6.05 -5.87
C ALA A 34 8.29 -7.13 -5.61
N PHE A 35 7.49 -7.47 -6.62
CA PHE A 35 6.38 -8.41 -6.47
C PHE A 35 6.86 -9.86 -6.56
N GLY A 36 6.39 -10.68 -5.61
CA GLY A 36 6.53 -12.13 -5.63
C GLY A 36 5.35 -12.82 -6.36
N PRO A 37 4.90 -13.98 -5.85
CA PRO A 37 3.64 -14.59 -6.28
C PRO A 37 2.48 -13.62 -6.06
N SER A 38 1.89 -13.14 -7.15
CA SER A 38 0.85 -12.10 -7.11
C SER A 38 -0.33 -12.49 -7.99
N THR A 39 -1.50 -11.94 -7.66
CA THR A 39 -2.66 -11.99 -8.54
C THR A 39 -2.55 -10.83 -9.53
N VAL A 40 -2.75 -11.10 -10.82
CA VAL A 40 -2.75 -10.09 -11.88
C VAL A 40 -4.09 -10.11 -12.58
N ILE A 41 -4.71 -8.95 -12.67
CA ILE A 41 -5.92 -8.68 -13.43
C ILE A 41 -5.49 -7.94 -14.68
N ASP A 42 -5.61 -8.61 -15.82
CA ASP A 42 -5.66 -7.94 -17.11
C ASP A 42 -7.11 -7.52 -17.38
N PHE A 43 -7.26 -6.37 -18.04
CA PHE A 43 -8.59 -5.90 -18.44
C PHE A 43 -8.90 -6.26 -19.90
N ASN A 44 -8.11 -7.09 -20.56
CA ASN A 44 -8.10 -7.25 -22.02
C ASN A 44 -9.22 -8.10 -22.62
N ALA A 45 -10.03 -8.76 -21.78
CA ALA A 45 -11.03 -9.72 -22.22
C ALA A 45 -12.48 -9.23 -22.09
N LEU A 46 -12.70 -7.96 -21.77
CA LEU A 46 -14.03 -7.40 -21.47
C LEU A 46 -14.62 -6.62 -22.65
N SER A 47 -15.93 -6.37 -22.61
CA SER A 47 -16.63 -5.54 -23.60
C SER A 47 -16.63 -4.07 -23.20
N ASP A 48 -16.59 -3.15 -24.16
CA ASP A 48 -16.58 -1.69 -23.89
C ASP A 48 -17.62 -1.28 -22.83
N GLN A 49 -17.25 -0.32 -21.98
CA GLN A 49 -18.11 0.29 -20.96
C GLN A 49 -18.66 -0.68 -19.91
N LEU A 50 -18.09 -1.88 -19.81
CA LEU A 50 -18.43 -2.78 -18.72
C LEU A 50 -17.87 -2.24 -17.41
N LEU A 51 -18.76 -1.97 -16.46
CA LEU A 51 -18.38 -1.54 -15.11
C LEU A 51 -17.61 -2.65 -14.40
N VAL A 52 -16.41 -2.35 -13.90
CA VAL A 52 -15.55 -3.33 -13.23
C VAL A 52 -16.19 -3.85 -11.94
N GLY A 53 -16.71 -2.96 -11.08
CA GLY A 53 -17.58 -3.33 -9.96
C GLY A 53 -17.13 -4.56 -9.18
N ASN A 54 -17.91 -5.64 -9.28
CA ASN A 54 -17.66 -6.92 -8.61
C ASN A 54 -17.12 -8.03 -9.53
N LEU A 55 -16.70 -7.71 -10.77
CA LEU A 55 -16.26 -8.73 -11.74
C LEU A 55 -15.11 -9.60 -11.22
N TYR A 56 -14.21 -9.01 -10.43
CA TYR A 56 -13.02 -9.68 -9.89
C TYR A 56 -13.14 -10.04 -8.40
N ALA A 57 -14.37 -10.02 -7.84
CA ALA A 57 -14.60 -10.33 -6.43
C ALA A 57 -14.11 -11.75 -6.06
N ALA A 58 -14.21 -12.71 -6.98
CA ALA A 58 -13.72 -14.08 -6.80
C ALA A 58 -12.18 -14.16 -6.68
N GLN A 59 -11.47 -13.18 -7.21
CA GLN A 59 -10.01 -13.02 -7.05
C GLN A 59 -9.64 -12.19 -5.82
N GLY A 60 -10.65 -11.70 -5.09
CA GLY A 60 -10.46 -11.00 -3.82
C GLY A 60 -10.38 -9.48 -3.94
N VAL A 61 -10.82 -8.87 -5.05
CA VAL A 61 -10.90 -7.41 -5.18
C VAL A 61 -12.26 -6.97 -5.71
N THR A 62 -12.79 -5.90 -5.13
CA THR A 62 -13.97 -5.19 -5.61
C THR A 62 -13.60 -3.74 -5.90
N VAL A 63 -14.26 -3.15 -6.89
CA VAL A 63 -13.95 -1.80 -7.36
C VAL A 63 -15.19 -0.94 -7.26
N THR A 64 -15.05 0.23 -6.64
CA THR A 64 -16.10 1.26 -6.57
C THR A 64 -15.60 2.56 -7.18
N GLY A 65 -16.50 3.52 -7.35
CA GLY A 65 -16.16 4.80 -7.99
C GLY A 65 -16.26 4.76 -9.51
N GLY A 66 -16.74 3.69 -10.15
CA GLY A 66 -17.09 3.77 -11.58
C GLY A 66 -15.95 3.48 -12.56
N LEU A 67 -14.97 2.66 -12.17
CA LEU A 67 -13.96 2.15 -13.11
C LEU A 67 -14.66 1.27 -14.16
N MET A 68 -14.48 1.61 -15.43
CA MET A 68 -15.08 0.91 -16.57
C MET A 68 -13.99 0.39 -17.48
N TYR A 69 -14.24 -0.75 -18.10
CA TYR A 69 -13.40 -1.17 -19.21
C TYR A 69 -13.60 -0.24 -20.41
N THR A 70 -12.52 0.02 -21.16
CA THR A 70 -12.55 0.82 -22.39
C THR A 70 -11.82 0.11 -23.53
N ASP A 71 -12.55 -0.24 -24.59
CA ASP A 71 -11.92 -0.58 -25.87
C ASP A 71 -11.78 0.64 -26.79
N ASN A 72 -12.43 1.75 -26.47
CA ASN A 72 -12.58 2.88 -27.38
C ASN A 72 -11.56 4.02 -27.18
N SER A 73 -10.41 3.73 -26.58
CA SER A 73 -9.33 4.72 -26.40
C SER A 73 -8.09 4.34 -27.20
N ALA A 74 -7.91 4.97 -28.36
CA ALA A 74 -6.71 4.79 -29.18
C ALA A 74 -5.42 5.18 -28.44
N ALA A 75 -5.51 6.15 -27.51
CA ALA A 75 -4.38 6.56 -26.68
C ALA A 75 -4.00 5.47 -25.66
N ALA A 76 -4.98 4.88 -24.97
CA ALA A 76 -4.72 3.77 -24.05
C ALA A 76 -4.18 2.55 -24.80
N GLN A 77 -4.76 2.23 -25.96
CA GLN A 77 -4.25 1.15 -26.82
C GLN A 77 -2.80 1.38 -27.27
N ALA A 78 -2.46 2.61 -27.65
CA ALA A 78 -1.09 2.96 -28.01
C ALA A 78 -0.14 2.91 -26.81
N ALA A 79 -0.61 3.26 -25.61
CA ALA A 79 0.18 3.29 -24.38
C ALA A 79 0.48 1.89 -23.83
N PHE A 80 -0.53 1.01 -23.76
CA PHE A 80 -0.39 -0.33 -23.19
C PHE A 80 -0.06 -1.41 -24.23
N GLY A 81 -0.32 -1.14 -25.52
CA GLY A 81 -0.32 -2.17 -26.58
C GLY A 81 -1.55 -3.10 -26.49
N SER A 82 -2.47 -2.80 -25.58
CA SER A 82 -3.65 -3.58 -25.21
C SER A 82 -4.74 -2.64 -24.70
N GLN A 83 -5.89 -3.18 -24.30
CA GLN A 83 -6.96 -2.40 -23.70
C GLN A 83 -6.71 -2.23 -22.20
N GLY A 84 -7.49 -1.37 -21.55
CA GLY A 84 -7.36 -1.11 -20.12
C GLY A 84 -8.69 -0.75 -19.50
N ALA A 85 -8.65 -0.46 -18.21
CA ALA A 85 -9.77 0.14 -17.49
C ALA A 85 -9.54 1.64 -17.32
N SER A 86 -10.62 2.42 -17.34
CA SER A 86 -10.61 3.88 -17.23
C SER A 86 -11.63 4.35 -16.20
N ASN A 87 -11.35 5.46 -15.53
CA ASN A 87 -12.34 6.16 -14.69
C ASN A 87 -13.30 7.03 -15.51
N HIS A 88 -13.16 7.07 -16.84
CA HIS A 88 -13.97 7.86 -17.75
C HIS A 88 -15.09 7.06 -18.41
N ASN A 89 -16.32 7.60 -18.40
CA ASN A 89 -17.43 7.04 -19.16
C ASN A 89 -17.42 7.57 -20.61
N HIS A 90 -16.91 6.75 -21.52
CA HIS A 90 -16.82 7.08 -22.94
C HIS A 90 -18.18 7.25 -23.66
N ALA A 91 -19.28 6.73 -23.09
CA ALA A 91 -20.63 6.96 -23.63
C ALA A 91 -21.28 8.25 -23.16
N LEU A 92 -20.83 8.83 -22.03
CA LEU A 92 -21.37 10.06 -21.47
C LEU A 92 -20.26 11.08 -21.13
N PRO A 93 -19.47 11.57 -22.10
CA PRO A 93 -18.47 12.61 -21.82
C PRO A 93 -19.14 13.88 -21.28
N PRO A 94 -18.61 14.55 -20.23
CA PRO A 94 -17.33 14.35 -19.56
C PRO A 94 -17.41 13.61 -18.22
N ALA A 95 -18.28 12.60 -18.07
CA ALA A 95 -18.45 11.91 -16.80
C ALA A 95 -17.24 11.02 -16.45
N SER A 96 -16.25 11.61 -15.77
CA SER A 96 -15.16 10.90 -15.13
C SER A 96 -15.37 10.88 -13.62
N SER A 97 -15.04 9.76 -13.00
CA SER A 97 -15.03 9.67 -11.54
C SER A 97 -13.73 10.19 -10.96
N ALA A 98 -13.83 11.05 -9.95
CA ALA A 98 -12.65 11.66 -9.33
C ALA A 98 -11.76 10.64 -8.61
N TRP A 99 -12.35 9.61 -8.03
CA TRP A 99 -11.66 8.57 -7.27
C TRP A 99 -12.18 7.18 -7.62
N ILE A 100 -11.27 6.21 -7.65
CA ILE A 100 -11.57 4.78 -7.78
C ILE A 100 -11.06 4.09 -6.53
N THR A 101 -11.94 3.37 -5.82
CA THR A 101 -11.54 2.64 -4.60
C THR A 101 -11.51 1.14 -4.89
N LEU A 102 -10.35 0.55 -4.59
CA LEU A 102 -10.11 -0.89 -4.63
C LEU A 102 -10.24 -1.45 -3.21
N SER A 103 -11.20 -2.33 -2.98
CA SER A 103 -11.38 -3.00 -1.69
C SER A 103 -11.03 -4.47 -1.81
N PHE A 104 -10.08 -4.93 -1.01
CA PHE A 104 -9.53 -6.28 -1.02
C PHE A 104 -10.17 -7.15 0.07
N ALA A 105 -10.51 -8.38 -0.27
CA ALA A 105 -11.14 -9.34 0.64
C ALA A 105 -10.19 -9.83 1.75
N ASN A 106 -8.88 -9.79 1.49
CA ASN A 106 -7.82 -10.09 2.44
C ASN A 106 -6.80 -8.94 2.39
N PRO A 107 -6.09 -8.63 3.50
CA PRO A 107 -5.02 -7.65 3.47
C PRO A 107 -3.94 -8.00 2.44
N ILE A 108 -3.49 -7.01 1.69
CA ILE A 108 -2.39 -7.09 0.73
C ILE A 108 -1.21 -6.27 1.24
N VAL A 109 0.02 -6.64 0.87
CA VAL A 109 1.24 -5.88 1.21
C VAL A 109 1.78 -5.09 0.04
N ARG A 110 1.37 -5.44 -1.19
CA ARG A 110 1.77 -4.72 -2.40
C ARG A 110 0.60 -4.57 -3.36
N LEU A 111 0.52 -3.39 -3.96
CA LEU A 111 -0.41 -3.04 -5.03
C LEU A 111 0.40 -2.39 -6.15
N GLY A 112 0.17 -2.78 -7.40
CA GLY A 112 0.79 -2.12 -8.54
C GLY A 112 -0.05 -2.27 -9.80
N MET A 113 0.22 -1.43 -10.79
CA MET A 113 -0.47 -1.43 -12.07
C MET A 113 0.34 -0.66 -13.10
N ASP A 114 0.10 -0.94 -14.37
CA ASP A 114 0.49 -0.03 -15.43
C ASP A 114 -0.55 1.09 -15.48
N GLN A 115 -0.09 2.33 -15.54
CA GLN A 115 -0.93 3.53 -15.51
C GLN A 115 -0.63 4.38 -16.73
N PHE A 116 -1.67 5.03 -17.26
CA PHE A 116 -1.55 6.04 -18.31
C PHE A 116 -2.55 7.17 -18.08
N SER A 117 -2.10 8.42 -18.14
CA SER A 117 -2.97 9.60 -18.15
C SER A 117 -2.29 10.78 -18.80
N ASN A 118 -3.09 11.68 -19.37
CA ASN A 118 -2.63 12.97 -19.89
C ASN A 118 -2.53 14.06 -18.80
N GLY A 119 -2.91 13.76 -17.56
CA GLY A 119 -2.71 14.61 -16.38
C GLY A 119 -1.23 14.75 -16.00
N THR A 120 -0.97 15.41 -14.87
CA THR A 120 0.38 15.62 -14.32
C THR A 120 0.75 14.61 -13.23
N GLU A 121 -0.23 14.17 -12.44
CA GLU A 121 0.00 13.50 -11.16
C GLU A 121 -1.04 12.40 -10.94
N PHE A 122 -0.58 11.18 -10.64
CA PHE A 122 -1.41 10.04 -10.25
C PHE A 122 -1.09 9.63 -8.82
N PHE A 123 -2.14 9.36 -8.05
CA PHE A 123 -2.03 9.06 -6.63
C PHE A 123 -2.51 7.65 -6.34
N ILE A 124 -1.80 6.98 -5.44
CA ILE A 124 -2.25 5.77 -4.76
C ILE A 124 -2.27 6.08 -3.27
N GLU A 125 -3.45 6.15 -2.68
CA GLU A 125 -3.66 6.33 -1.26
C GLU A 125 -4.01 4.97 -0.61
N ALA A 126 -3.38 4.66 0.51
CA ALA A 126 -3.68 3.51 1.36
C ALA A 126 -3.69 3.94 2.84
N ALA A 127 -4.05 3.03 3.75
CA ALA A 127 -4.20 3.35 5.18
C ALA A 127 -2.97 4.00 5.84
N GLY A 128 -1.76 3.69 5.37
CA GLY A 128 -0.51 4.22 5.90
C GLY A 128 -0.07 5.58 5.30
N GLY A 129 -0.76 6.06 4.26
CA GLY A 129 -0.40 7.29 3.56
C GLY A 129 -0.57 7.19 2.04
N GLU A 130 0.02 8.14 1.35
CA GLU A 130 -0.18 8.34 -0.08
C GLU A 130 1.15 8.43 -0.83
N LEU A 131 1.14 7.91 -2.06
CA LEU A 131 2.24 8.01 -3.00
C LEU A 131 1.80 8.75 -4.26
N LEU A 132 2.66 9.69 -4.68
CA LEU A 132 2.52 10.45 -5.90
C LEU A 132 3.43 9.88 -6.99
N TYR A 133 2.87 9.70 -8.19
CA TYR A 133 3.57 9.26 -9.39
C TYR A 133 3.40 10.29 -10.50
N GLY A 134 4.52 10.56 -11.19
CA GLY A 134 4.48 11.35 -12.41
C GLY A 134 3.83 10.57 -13.54
N THR A 135 3.01 11.23 -14.33
CA THR A 135 2.31 10.65 -15.48
C THR A 135 2.88 11.19 -16.79
N GLY A 136 2.49 10.59 -17.92
CA GLY A 136 2.98 11.01 -19.22
C GLY A 136 2.23 10.40 -20.39
N THR A 137 2.76 10.63 -21.60
CA THR A 137 2.15 10.16 -22.85
C THR A 137 2.36 8.67 -23.12
N SER A 138 3.01 7.95 -22.21
CA SER A 138 3.28 6.51 -22.29
C SER A 138 2.87 5.85 -20.98
N ALA A 139 2.53 4.57 -21.05
CA ALA A 139 2.27 3.79 -19.86
C ALA A 139 3.51 3.76 -18.95
N SER A 140 3.29 3.85 -17.65
CA SER A 140 4.33 3.70 -16.62
C SER A 140 3.84 2.78 -15.52
N PHE A 141 4.74 2.01 -14.94
CA PHE A 141 4.41 1.19 -13.79
C PHE A 141 4.38 2.04 -12.52
N VAL A 142 3.31 1.92 -11.75
CA VAL A 142 3.15 2.51 -10.43
C VAL A 142 2.89 1.41 -9.41
N GLY A 143 3.52 1.50 -8.24
CA GLY A 143 3.41 0.45 -7.23
C GLY A 143 3.68 0.95 -5.82
N LEU A 144 2.90 0.45 -4.88
CA LEU A 144 2.90 0.76 -3.46
C LEU A 144 3.18 -0.52 -2.66
N GLU A 145 4.06 -0.44 -1.67
CA GLU A 145 4.28 -1.47 -0.66
C GLU A 145 3.99 -0.91 0.74
N ASP A 146 3.22 -1.66 1.53
CA ASP A 146 3.08 -1.47 2.97
C ASP A 146 3.11 -2.83 3.65
N LEU A 147 4.20 -3.12 4.36
CA LEU A 147 4.42 -4.39 5.04
C LEU A 147 3.49 -4.61 6.24
N ALA A 148 2.82 -3.57 6.74
CA ALA A 148 1.76 -3.72 7.74
C ALA A 148 0.48 -4.32 7.12
N GLY A 149 0.36 -4.25 5.80
CA GLY A 149 -0.79 -4.71 5.04
C GLY A 149 -1.95 -3.71 5.04
N PHE A 150 -2.72 -3.70 3.95
CA PHE A 150 -3.89 -2.84 3.77
C PHE A 150 -4.98 -3.60 3.01
N SER A 151 -6.24 -3.24 3.25
CA SER A 151 -7.41 -3.84 2.60
C SER A 151 -8.12 -2.88 1.65
N GLU A 152 -7.65 -1.65 1.53
CA GLU A 152 -8.24 -0.63 0.68
C GLU A 152 -7.15 0.26 0.08
N ALA A 153 -7.31 0.62 -1.20
CA ALA A 153 -6.52 1.64 -1.84
C ALA A 153 -7.41 2.52 -2.72
N THR A 154 -7.13 3.82 -2.75
CA THR A 154 -7.82 4.79 -3.60
C THR A 154 -6.88 5.30 -4.68
N LEU A 155 -7.35 5.28 -5.92
CA LEU A 155 -6.65 5.77 -7.11
C LEU A 155 -7.30 7.06 -7.57
N TYR A 156 -6.51 8.10 -7.82
CA TYR A 156 -7.04 9.35 -8.33
C TYR A 156 -5.98 10.23 -9.02
N ILE A 157 -6.44 11.27 -9.70
CA ILE A 157 -5.61 12.30 -10.33
C ILE A 157 -6.11 13.68 -9.85
N THR A 158 -5.18 14.59 -9.56
CA THR A 158 -5.49 16.00 -9.30
C THR A 158 -5.21 16.82 -10.56
N SER A 159 -6.13 16.79 -11.52
CA SER A 159 -6.05 17.56 -12.76
C SER A 159 -7.36 18.32 -12.96
N GLU A 160 -7.26 19.65 -13.10
CA GLU A 160 -8.43 20.50 -13.34
C GLU A 160 -8.95 20.40 -14.79
N LEU A 161 -8.10 19.96 -15.73
CA LEU A 161 -8.43 19.95 -17.16
C LEU A 161 -8.97 18.60 -17.63
N ASP A 162 -8.35 17.52 -17.17
CA ASP A 162 -8.73 16.16 -17.53
C ASP A 162 -8.37 15.20 -16.39
N PRO A 163 -9.35 14.80 -15.55
CA PRO A 163 -9.14 13.86 -14.46
C PRO A 163 -9.15 12.40 -14.94
N MET A 164 -9.09 12.15 -16.25
CA MET A 164 -9.10 10.80 -16.80
C MET A 164 -7.76 10.09 -16.61
N PHE A 165 -7.84 8.83 -16.19
CA PHE A 165 -6.72 7.91 -16.18
C PHE A 165 -7.15 6.52 -16.63
N TYR A 166 -6.15 5.78 -17.08
CA TYR A 166 -6.27 4.40 -17.50
C TYR A 166 -5.31 3.55 -16.69
N ILE A 167 -5.71 2.31 -16.42
CA ILE A 167 -4.89 1.30 -15.77
C ILE A 167 -4.97 -0.03 -16.52
N ASP A 168 -3.88 -0.79 -16.51
CA ASP A 168 -3.86 -2.20 -16.89
C ASP A 168 -2.97 -3.01 -15.95
N ASN A 169 -3.03 -4.34 -16.05
CA ASN A 169 -2.21 -5.28 -15.28
C ASN A 169 -2.24 -5.02 -13.76
N LEU A 170 -3.45 -4.79 -13.22
CA LEU A 170 -3.65 -4.56 -11.79
C LEU A 170 -3.14 -5.77 -11.00
N ARG A 171 -2.13 -5.55 -10.19
CA ARG A 171 -1.39 -6.58 -9.46
C ARG A 171 -1.48 -6.35 -7.97
N PHE A 172 -1.72 -7.42 -7.23
CA PHE A 172 -1.63 -7.37 -5.77
C PHE A 172 -1.04 -8.66 -5.18
N GLU A 173 -0.34 -8.49 -4.08
CA GLU A 173 0.28 -9.56 -3.29
C GLU A 173 -0.35 -9.58 -1.92
N LEU A 174 -0.94 -10.72 -1.55
CA LEU A 174 -1.53 -10.91 -0.23
C LEU A 174 -0.46 -10.72 0.85
N ALA A 175 -0.84 -10.09 1.96
CA ALA A 175 -0.04 -10.20 3.18
C ALA A 175 0.06 -11.69 3.51
N GLU A 176 1.29 -12.21 3.71
CA GLU A 176 1.42 -13.59 4.13
C GLU A 176 0.57 -13.80 5.39
N THR A 177 -0.44 -14.66 5.29
CA THR A 177 -1.21 -15.07 6.45
C THR A 177 -0.19 -15.61 7.44
N PRO A 178 -0.11 -15.11 8.69
CA PRO A 178 0.94 -15.48 9.64
C PRO A 178 0.79 -16.94 10.10
N GLY A 179 1.18 -17.85 9.23
CA GLY A 179 1.57 -19.24 9.48
C GLY A 179 3.05 -19.47 9.13
N GLY A 180 3.66 -18.54 8.39
CA GLY A 180 5.11 -18.36 8.33
C GLY A 180 5.57 -17.60 9.56
N THR A 181 6.65 -18.05 10.21
CA THR A 181 7.23 -17.40 11.38
C THR A 181 7.53 -15.94 11.05
N ILE A 182 6.71 -15.01 11.55
CA ILE A 182 7.00 -13.59 11.49
C ILE A 182 8.41 -13.42 12.08
N PRO A 183 9.39 -12.88 11.33
CA PRO A 183 10.70 -12.58 11.90
C PRO A 183 10.46 -11.69 13.12
N GLU A 184 10.82 -12.18 14.31
CA GLU A 184 10.62 -11.42 15.54
C GLU A 184 11.20 -10.01 15.32
N PRO A 185 10.39 -8.95 15.52
CA PRO A 185 10.86 -7.60 15.26
C PRO A 185 12.15 -7.40 16.06
N GLY A 186 13.19 -6.84 15.44
CA GLY A 186 14.51 -6.68 16.07
C GLY A 186 14.47 -5.93 17.42
N SER A 187 13.37 -5.24 17.70
CA SER A 187 13.03 -4.69 19.01
C SER A 187 12.97 -5.74 20.14
N LEU A 188 12.52 -6.98 19.88
CA LEU A 188 12.55 -8.07 20.86
C LEU A 188 13.97 -8.53 21.15
N ALA A 189 14.81 -8.64 20.13
CA ALA A 189 16.23 -8.94 20.30
C ALA A 189 16.95 -7.82 21.09
N LEU A 190 16.63 -6.55 20.79
CA LEU A 190 17.13 -5.39 21.53
C LEU A 190 16.62 -5.35 22.98
N ALA A 191 15.35 -5.68 23.22
CA ALA A 191 14.76 -5.76 24.56
C ALA A 191 15.43 -6.89 25.37
N ALA A 192 15.65 -8.06 24.75
CA ALA A 192 16.36 -9.17 25.38
C ALA A 192 17.81 -8.82 25.71
N LEU A 193 18.52 -8.13 24.80
CA LEU A 193 19.87 -7.62 25.03
C LEU A 193 19.91 -6.61 26.18
N ALA A 194 18.97 -5.67 26.23
CA ALA A 194 18.88 -4.67 27.28
C ALA A 194 18.62 -5.31 28.65
N LEU A 195 17.70 -6.28 28.72
CA LEU A 195 17.41 -7.04 29.94
C LEU A 195 18.62 -7.89 30.38
N GLY A 196 19.31 -8.53 29.42
CA GLY A 196 20.54 -9.28 29.68
C GLY A 196 21.66 -8.41 30.26
N ALA A 197 21.88 -7.23 29.66
CA ALA A 197 22.86 -6.26 30.15
C ALA A 197 22.51 -5.74 31.56
N ALA A 198 21.23 -5.44 31.82
CA ALA A 198 20.76 -5.03 33.15
C ALA A 198 20.94 -6.12 34.21
N GLY A 199 20.66 -7.39 33.85
CA GLY A 199 20.90 -8.54 34.71
C GLY A 199 22.38 -8.71 35.07
N PHE A 200 23.27 -8.61 34.09
CA PHE A 200 24.73 -8.68 34.30
C PHE A 200 25.28 -7.52 35.13
N ALA A 201 24.73 -6.31 34.98
CA ALA A 201 25.14 -5.17 35.81
C ALA A 201 24.78 -5.38 37.29
N ARG A 202 23.69 -6.11 37.59
CA ARG A 202 23.23 -6.36 38.96
C ARG A 202 24.09 -7.37 39.72
N THR A 203 24.69 -8.34 39.03
CA THR A 203 25.52 -9.39 39.66
C THR A 203 26.93 -8.93 40.02
N ARG A 204 27.39 -7.78 39.49
CA ARG A 204 28.74 -7.24 39.74
C ARG A 204 28.86 -6.27 40.92
N ARG A 205 27.86 -6.17 41.81
CA ARG A 205 28.01 -5.35 43.03
C ARG A 205 28.97 -6.03 44.02
N PRO A 206 30.15 -5.47 44.33
CA PRO A 206 31.04 -6.02 45.34
C PRO A 206 30.37 -5.95 46.71
N ARG A 207 30.49 -7.05 47.48
CA ARG A 207 30.06 -7.13 48.89
C ARG A 207 31.03 -6.40 49.79
#